data_AF-A0A8E1WLQ7-F1
#
_entry.id   AF-A0A8E1WLQ7-F1
#
_cell.length_a   1.000
_cell.length_b   1.000
_cell.length_c   1.000
_cell.angle_alpha   90.00
_cell.angle_beta   90.00
_cell.angle_gamma   90.00
#
_symmetry.space_group_name_H-M   'P 1'
#
loop_
_entity.id
_entity.type
_entity.pdbx_description
1 polymer ?
#
loop_
_entity_poly.entity_id
_entity_poly.type
_entity_poly.pdbx_seq_one_letter_code
_entity_poly.pdbx_strand_id
1 'polypeptide(L)'
;MSKTASFRDFLKTGKLGPLETGKTLLAVADALGPPNWFQIHPDTKLVPSYWGYGKVEISFDLDPPYEIQWFQIENAGELSGKHEAIAKDFKLALEGFSATTKPSEFLQAGLWLEAIVHIGALADDLYLNISAGRVAMHFRVDSSFVEDGDAARYANNTPVTDLVKDLDSKTTIDSIYAMPSPDEAIRSASVTTIHQISGKDYLAAL
;
A
#
# COMPACT_ATOMS: atom_id res chain seq x y z
N MET A 1 14.08 -7.60 -22.43
CA MET A 1 14.69 -8.10 -21.16
C MET A 1 13.77 -7.69 -20.03
N SER A 2 13.40 -8.63 -19.15
CA SER A 2 12.52 -8.34 -18.00
C SER A 2 13.28 -7.50 -16.97
N LYS A 3 12.70 -6.38 -16.53
CA LYS A 3 13.19 -5.55 -15.41
C LYS A 3 12.80 -6.20 -14.09
N THR A 4 13.59 -6.01 -13.04
CA THR A 4 13.28 -6.51 -11.69
C THR A 4 13.54 -5.41 -10.66
N ALA A 5 12.55 -5.08 -9.84
CA ALA A 5 12.66 -4.17 -8.70
C ALA A 5 12.78 -4.97 -7.39
N SER A 6 13.47 -4.40 -6.40
CA SER A 6 13.52 -4.92 -5.03
C SER A 6 12.30 -4.46 -4.25
N PHE A 7 11.63 -5.41 -3.57
CA PHE A 7 10.50 -5.06 -2.72
C PHE A 7 10.95 -4.32 -1.46
N ARG A 8 12.08 -4.71 -0.85
CA ARG A 8 12.63 -3.99 0.30
C ARG A 8 13.01 -2.56 -0.06
N ASP A 9 13.60 -2.33 -1.23
CA ASP A 9 13.94 -0.98 -1.68
C ASP A 9 12.68 -0.14 -1.93
N PHE A 10 11.64 -0.74 -2.50
CA PHE A 10 10.34 -0.07 -2.65
C PHE A 10 9.76 0.33 -1.29
N LEU A 11 9.67 -0.61 -0.34
CA LEU A 11 9.14 -0.34 0.99
C LEU A 11 9.95 0.74 1.75
N LYS A 12 11.26 0.80 1.55
CA LYS A 12 12.14 1.80 2.19
C LYS A 12 12.02 3.19 1.58
N THR A 13 11.83 3.28 0.26
CA THR A 13 12.06 4.52 -0.48
C THR A 13 10.81 5.07 -1.17
N GLY A 14 9.77 4.25 -1.34
CA GLY A 14 8.64 4.54 -2.22
C GLY A 14 8.99 4.48 -3.71
N LYS A 15 10.18 3.99 -4.10
CA LYS A 15 10.60 3.84 -5.50
C LYS A 15 10.47 2.40 -5.96
N LEU A 16 9.71 2.17 -7.03
CA LEU A 16 9.49 0.83 -7.58
C LEU A 16 10.22 0.70 -8.92
N GLY A 17 11.50 0.33 -8.85
CA GLY A 17 12.36 0.27 -10.04
C GLY A 17 12.43 1.62 -10.74
N PRO A 18 11.90 1.76 -11.98
CA PRO A 18 11.89 3.04 -12.69
C PRO A 18 10.79 4.01 -12.23
N LEU A 19 9.89 3.61 -11.33
CA LEU A 19 8.78 4.44 -10.87
C LEU A 19 9.11 5.16 -9.56
N GLU A 20 8.79 6.45 -9.51
CA GLU A 20 8.76 7.28 -8.31
C GLU A 20 7.77 8.44 -8.55
N THR A 21 7.13 8.93 -7.49
CA THR A 21 6.24 10.10 -7.57
C THR A 21 6.99 11.32 -8.11
N GLY A 22 6.31 12.18 -8.87
CA GLY A 22 6.93 13.32 -9.56
C GLY A 22 7.49 13.00 -10.96
N LYS A 23 7.55 11.73 -11.37
CA LYS A 23 7.89 11.40 -12.77
C LYS A 23 6.75 11.78 -13.70
N THR A 24 7.06 12.29 -14.89
CA THR A 24 6.05 12.62 -15.88
C THR A 24 5.43 11.37 -16.52
N LEU A 25 4.21 11.50 -17.01
CA LEU A 25 3.53 10.48 -17.80
C LEU A 25 4.39 9.95 -18.97
N LEU A 26 5.11 10.84 -19.66
CA LEU A 26 6.02 10.44 -20.74
C LEU A 26 7.20 9.59 -20.24
N ALA A 27 7.81 9.96 -19.10
CA ALA A 27 8.88 9.16 -18.51
C ALA A 27 8.40 7.77 -18.08
N VAL A 28 7.13 7.64 -17.65
CA VAL A 28 6.52 6.33 -17.36
C VAL A 28 6.35 5.51 -18.64
N ALA A 29 5.82 6.11 -19.71
CA ALA A 29 5.64 5.44 -20.99
C ALA A 29 6.97 4.95 -21.58
N ASP A 30 8.03 5.75 -21.48
CA ASP A 30 9.38 5.35 -21.90
C ASP A 30 9.93 4.20 -21.05
N ALA A 31 9.59 4.17 -19.76
CA ALA A 31 10.07 3.15 -18.83
C ALA A 31 9.30 1.83 -18.92
N LEU A 32 7.97 1.86 -19.03
CA LEU A 32 7.12 0.67 -18.94
C LEU A 32 6.46 0.27 -20.27
N GLY A 33 6.56 1.12 -21.29
CA GLY A 33 5.78 0.99 -22.52
C GLY A 33 4.34 1.46 -22.34
N PRO A 34 3.41 1.08 -23.24
CA PRO A 34 2.01 1.46 -23.13
C PRO A 34 1.31 0.73 -21.96
N PRO A 35 0.33 1.36 -21.29
CA PRO A 35 -0.46 0.72 -20.26
C PRO A 35 -1.37 -0.37 -20.84
N ASN A 36 -1.77 -1.33 -19.99
CA ASN A 36 -2.78 -2.32 -20.35
C ASN A 36 -4.16 -1.69 -20.53
N TRP A 37 -4.46 -0.67 -19.73
CA TRP A 37 -5.68 0.12 -19.78
C TRP A 37 -5.44 1.50 -19.17
N PHE A 38 -6.29 2.46 -19.51
CA PHE A 38 -6.23 3.81 -18.95
C PHE A 38 -7.61 4.44 -18.83
N GLN A 39 -7.73 5.42 -17.95
CA GLN A 39 -8.89 6.29 -17.83
C GLN A 39 -8.49 7.73 -18.18
N ILE A 40 -9.38 8.40 -18.89
CA ILE A 40 -9.26 9.83 -19.20
C ILE A 40 -10.07 10.59 -18.17
N HIS A 41 -9.54 11.72 -17.69
CA HIS A 41 -10.29 12.56 -16.77
C HIS A 41 -11.59 13.06 -17.40
N PRO A 42 -12.75 12.96 -16.71
CA PRO A 42 -14.06 13.29 -17.28
C PRO A 42 -14.15 14.74 -17.78
N ASP A 43 -13.48 15.67 -17.11
CA ASP A 43 -13.57 17.10 -17.40
C ASP A 43 -12.59 17.59 -18.47
N THR A 44 -11.42 16.95 -18.61
CA THR A 44 -10.38 17.42 -19.54
C THR A 44 -10.37 16.64 -20.85
N LYS A 45 -11.01 15.45 -20.91
CA LYS A 45 -11.24 14.57 -22.08
C LYS A 45 -10.03 14.22 -22.96
N LEU A 46 -8.83 14.69 -22.61
CA LEU A 46 -7.60 14.54 -23.41
C LEU A 46 -6.39 14.09 -22.58
N VAL A 47 -6.46 14.17 -21.25
CA VAL A 47 -5.36 13.78 -20.37
C VAL A 47 -5.70 12.45 -19.69
N PRO A 48 -4.90 11.39 -19.90
CA PRO A 48 -5.03 10.17 -19.12
C PRO A 48 -4.65 10.46 -17.67
N SER A 49 -5.62 10.38 -16.75
CA SER A 49 -5.37 10.62 -15.32
C SER A 49 -5.02 9.35 -14.57
N TYR A 50 -5.31 8.17 -15.14
CA TYR A 50 -5.10 6.89 -14.46
C TYR A 50 -4.67 5.78 -15.42
N TRP A 51 -3.55 5.11 -15.16
CA TRP A 51 -3.00 4.03 -15.97
C TRP A 51 -2.85 2.74 -15.18
N GLY A 52 -3.16 1.61 -15.81
CA GLY A 52 -2.93 0.28 -15.25
C GLY A 52 -1.94 -0.56 -16.07
N TYR A 53 -1.02 -1.20 -15.37
CA TYR A 53 0.01 -2.12 -15.87
C TYR A 53 -0.01 -3.40 -15.04
N GLY A 54 -0.85 -4.37 -15.38
CA GLY A 54 -1.04 -5.58 -14.57
C GLY A 54 -1.51 -5.22 -13.15
N LYS A 55 -0.65 -5.43 -12.16
CA LYS A 55 -0.86 -5.08 -10.74
C LYS A 55 -0.46 -3.64 -10.40
N VAL A 56 0.27 -2.95 -11.27
CA VAL A 56 0.71 -1.57 -11.01
C VAL A 56 -0.33 -0.60 -11.54
N GLU A 57 -0.82 0.29 -10.68
CA GLU A 57 -1.72 1.36 -11.08
C GLU A 57 -1.12 2.72 -10.71
N ILE A 58 -1.32 3.72 -11.58
CA ILE A 58 -0.63 5.01 -11.50
C ILE A 58 -1.63 6.13 -11.73
N SER A 59 -1.70 7.08 -10.79
CA SER A 59 -2.44 8.33 -10.93
C SER A 59 -1.52 9.48 -11.31
N PHE A 60 -1.97 10.28 -12.26
CA PHE A 60 -1.25 11.45 -12.75
C PHE A 60 -1.97 12.74 -12.38
N ASP A 61 -1.19 13.81 -12.18
CA ASP A 61 -1.69 15.17 -12.13
C ASP A 61 -2.44 15.53 -13.41
N LEU A 62 -3.43 16.42 -13.27
CA LEU A 62 -4.22 16.90 -14.41
C LEU A 62 -3.55 18.07 -15.14
N ASP A 63 -2.56 18.69 -14.51
CA ASP A 63 -1.81 19.80 -15.06
C ASP A 63 -0.47 19.31 -15.63
N PRO A 64 0.00 19.88 -16.76
CA PRO A 64 1.36 19.64 -17.24
C PRO A 64 2.40 19.92 -16.13
N PRO A 65 3.42 19.06 -15.96
CA PRO A 65 3.84 18.05 -16.92
C PRO A 65 3.24 16.64 -16.70
N TYR A 66 2.07 16.56 -16.04
CA TYR A 66 1.33 15.33 -15.76
C TYR A 66 2.17 14.33 -14.95
N GLU A 67 2.62 14.78 -13.79
CA GLU A 67 3.48 13.99 -12.92
C GLU A 67 2.69 12.91 -12.18
N ILE A 68 3.36 11.83 -11.80
CA ILE A 68 2.78 10.80 -10.93
C ILE A 68 2.48 11.45 -9.58
N GLN A 69 1.19 11.53 -9.23
CA GLN A 69 0.74 11.88 -7.90
C GLN A 69 1.00 10.70 -6.96
N TRP A 70 0.52 9.53 -7.31
CA TRP A 70 0.72 8.31 -6.56
C TRP A 70 0.69 7.11 -7.48
N PHE A 71 1.25 6.01 -7.03
CA PHE A 71 1.10 4.72 -7.68
C PHE A 71 0.99 3.62 -6.64
N GLN A 72 0.45 2.49 -7.04
CA GLN A 72 0.27 1.35 -6.16
C GLN A 72 0.63 0.03 -6.81
N ILE A 73 0.93 -0.95 -5.96
CA ILE A 73 0.77 -2.36 -6.29
C ILE A 73 -0.62 -2.76 -5.78
N GLU A 74 -1.57 -2.85 -6.70
CA GLU A 74 -2.94 -3.32 -6.47
C GLU A 74 -2.98 -4.86 -6.44
N ASN A 75 -3.96 -5.44 -5.73
CA ASN A 75 -4.07 -6.88 -5.53
C ASN A 75 -2.76 -7.50 -5.00
N ALA A 76 -2.13 -6.84 -4.03
CA ALA A 76 -0.93 -7.29 -3.36
C ALA A 76 -1.17 -8.56 -2.51
N GLY A 77 -2.43 -8.92 -2.29
CA GLY A 77 -2.85 -10.17 -1.67
C GLY A 77 -2.53 -11.43 -2.48
N GLU A 78 -2.05 -11.27 -3.71
CA GLU A 78 -1.61 -12.37 -4.57
C GLU A 78 -0.08 -12.47 -4.68
N LEU A 79 0.69 -11.58 -4.03
CA LEU A 79 2.15 -11.62 -4.07
C LEU A 79 2.68 -12.92 -3.46
N SER A 80 3.37 -13.75 -4.26
CA SER A 80 3.85 -15.05 -3.81
C SER A 80 5.19 -15.46 -4.40
N GLY A 81 5.84 -16.45 -3.78
CA GLY A 81 7.12 -17.00 -4.25
C GLY A 81 8.31 -16.06 -4.03
N LYS A 82 9.32 -16.15 -4.90
CA LYS A 82 10.55 -15.33 -4.82
C LYS A 82 10.45 -14.06 -5.67
N HIS A 83 9.71 -14.14 -6.76
CA HIS A 83 9.50 -13.05 -7.69
C HIS A 83 8.06 -13.10 -8.18
N GLU A 84 7.43 -11.93 -8.29
CA GLU A 84 6.09 -11.77 -8.84
C GLU A 84 6.14 -10.91 -10.10
N ALA A 85 5.36 -11.24 -11.12
CA ALA A 85 5.18 -10.36 -12.27
C ALA A 85 4.15 -9.30 -11.92
N ILE A 86 4.58 -8.04 -11.81
CA ILE A 86 3.69 -6.93 -11.45
C ILE A 86 3.22 -6.14 -12.67
N ALA A 87 3.98 -6.17 -13.77
CA ALA A 87 3.59 -5.65 -15.08
C ALA A 87 4.28 -6.44 -16.20
N LYS A 88 3.90 -6.17 -17.46
CA LYS A 88 4.57 -6.78 -18.62
C LYS A 88 6.07 -6.45 -18.60
N ASP A 89 6.91 -7.49 -18.68
CA ASP A 89 8.37 -7.38 -18.61
C ASP A 89 8.90 -6.67 -17.34
N PHE A 90 8.13 -6.63 -16.25
CA PHE A 90 8.53 -6.02 -14.99
C PHE A 90 8.12 -6.88 -13.79
N LYS A 91 9.12 -7.28 -13.00
CA LYS A 91 8.97 -8.17 -11.85
C LYS A 91 9.35 -7.47 -10.56
N LEU A 92 8.78 -7.96 -9.46
CA LEU A 92 9.15 -7.61 -8.10
C LEU A 92 9.87 -8.79 -7.46
N ALA A 93 11.09 -8.61 -6.98
CA ALA A 93 11.77 -9.56 -6.11
C ALA A 93 11.23 -9.37 -4.68
N LEU A 94 10.57 -10.39 -4.14
CA LEU A 94 9.83 -10.27 -2.88
C LEU A 94 10.70 -10.36 -1.63
N GLU A 95 11.92 -10.92 -1.76
CA GLU A 95 12.97 -10.84 -0.73
C GLU A 95 12.55 -11.32 0.67
N GLY A 96 11.71 -12.37 0.70
CA GLY A 96 11.22 -13.00 1.92
C GLY A 96 9.84 -12.52 2.38
N PHE A 97 9.26 -11.52 1.70
CA PHE A 97 7.89 -11.08 1.94
C PHE A 97 6.89 -11.78 1.00
N SER A 98 5.63 -11.76 1.39
CA SER A 98 4.51 -12.30 0.60
C SER A 98 3.22 -11.61 1.02
N ALA A 99 2.12 -11.91 0.32
CA ALA A 99 0.78 -11.45 0.65
C ALA A 99 0.37 -11.70 2.12
N THR A 100 0.86 -12.78 2.73
CA THR A 100 0.52 -13.19 4.10
C THR A 100 1.58 -12.81 5.13
N THR A 101 2.58 -12.00 4.75
CA THR A 101 3.53 -11.44 5.72
C THR A 101 2.78 -10.55 6.68
N LYS A 102 2.98 -10.77 7.98
CA LYS A 102 2.27 -10.04 9.03
C LYS A 102 2.77 -8.60 9.16
N PRO A 103 1.93 -7.67 9.63
CA PRO A 103 2.34 -6.33 10.02
C PRO A 103 3.55 -6.32 10.94
N SER A 104 3.57 -7.17 11.97
CA SER A 104 4.70 -7.31 12.88
C SER A 104 6.01 -7.69 12.19
N GLU A 105 5.96 -8.60 11.20
CA GLU A 105 7.14 -9.03 10.44
C GLU A 105 7.69 -7.91 9.56
N PHE A 106 6.82 -7.09 8.95
CA PHE A 106 7.24 -5.90 8.22
C PHE A 106 7.92 -4.87 9.13
N LEU A 107 7.33 -4.60 10.30
CA LEU A 107 7.87 -3.68 11.29
C LEU A 107 9.22 -4.16 11.86
N GLN A 108 9.38 -5.47 12.08
CA GLN A 108 10.62 -6.08 12.56
C GLN A 108 11.72 -6.15 11.51
N ALA A 109 11.39 -6.04 10.22
CA ALA A 109 12.35 -6.17 9.13
C ALA A 109 13.39 -5.02 9.05
N GLY A 110 13.27 -4.00 9.91
CA GLY A 110 14.23 -2.89 10.00
C GLY A 110 14.26 -2.04 8.73
N LEU A 111 13.14 -1.95 8.03
CA LEU A 111 13.01 -1.17 6.79
C LEU A 111 12.85 0.33 7.09
N TRP A 112 12.26 0.67 8.23
CA TRP A 112 11.82 2.01 8.55
C TRP A 112 12.41 2.48 9.87
N LEU A 113 12.78 3.76 9.94
CA LEU A 113 13.17 4.41 11.20
C LEU A 113 11.93 4.67 12.07
N GLU A 114 10.86 5.12 11.41
CA GLU A 114 9.56 5.41 12.00
C GLU A 114 8.47 4.82 11.10
N ALA A 115 7.50 4.19 11.73
CA ALA A 115 6.30 3.67 11.10
C ALA A 115 5.12 4.00 12.00
N ILE A 116 3.99 4.31 11.39
CA ILE A 116 2.71 4.56 12.06
C ILE A 116 1.77 3.44 11.66
N VAL A 117 1.12 2.82 12.65
CA VAL A 117 0.09 1.81 12.42
C VAL A 117 -1.26 2.44 12.69
N HIS A 118 -2.14 2.28 11.72
CA HIS A 118 -3.51 2.76 11.72
C HIS A 118 -4.42 1.56 11.90
N ILE A 119 -5.22 1.55 12.96
CA ILE A 119 -6.25 0.53 13.20
C ILE A 119 -7.60 1.23 13.14
N GLY A 120 -8.50 0.66 12.34
CA GLY A 120 -9.74 1.32 11.98
C GLY A 120 -10.85 0.36 11.62
N ALA A 121 -11.99 0.94 11.25
CA ALA A 121 -13.13 0.21 10.73
C ALA A 121 -13.84 1.05 9.66
N LEU A 122 -14.40 0.38 8.65
CA LEU A 122 -15.31 0.98 7.68
C LEU A 122 -16.46 0.01 7.46
N ALA A 123 -17.67 0.44 7.83
CA ALA A 123 -18.83 -0.43 7.95
C ALA A 123 -18.49 -1.65 8.84
N ASP A 124 -18.64 -2.86 8.32
CA ASP A 124 -18.50 -4.12 9.05
C ASP A 124 -17.07 -4.70 8.94
N ASP A 125 -16.16 -3.99 8.29
CA ASP A 125 -14.78 -4.42 8.04
C ASP A 125 -13.80 -3.72 8.98
N LEU A 126 -12.88 -4.50 9.56
CA LEU A 126 -11.71 -3.98 10.28
C LEU A 126 -10.58 -3.69 9.29
N TYR A 127 -9.80 -2.66 9.59
CA TYR A 127 -8.66 -2.25 8.77
C TYR A 127 -7.42 -2.10 9.63
N LEU A 128 -6.31 -2.52 9.05
CA LEU A 128 -4.98 -2.27 9.59
C LEU A 128 -4.12 -1.73 8.44
N ASN A 129 -3.52 -0.56 8.61
CA ASN A 129 -2.63 0.03 7.62
C ASN A 129 -1.30 0.43 8.28
N ILE A 130 -0.21 0.40 7.52
CA ILE A 130 1.11 0.90 7.95
C ILE A 130 1.50 2.05 7.04
N SER A 131 1.86 3.19 7.61
CA SER A 131 2.48 4.30 6.90
C SER A 131 3.92 4.49 7.36
N ALA A 132 4.87 4.50 6.42
CA ALA A 132 6.28 4.65 6.70
C ALA A 132 7.01 5.35 5.55
N GLY A 133 7.59 6.51 5.82
CA GLY A 133 8.12 7.38 4.76
C GLY A 133 7.01 7.67 3.75
N ARG A 134 7.29 7.48 2.45
CA ARG A 134 6.32 7.69 1.35
C ARG A 134 5.42 6.49 1.07
N VAL A 135 5.54 5.41 1.84
CA VAL A 135 4.79 4.18 1.60
C VAL A 135 3.60 4.10 2.54
N ALA A 136 2.43 3.77 1.99
CA ALA A 136 1.26 3.37 2.74
C ALA A 136 0.89 1.94 2.32
N MET A 137 0.85 1.02 3.27
CA MET A 137 0.53 -0.38 3.07
C MET A 137 -0.82 -0.67 3.70
N HIS A 138 -1.77 -1.13 2.90
CA HIS A 138 -3.11 -1.44 3.34
C HIS A 138 -3.25 -2.94 3.52
N PHE A 139 -3.87 -3.36 4.61
CA PHE A 139 -4.18 -4.76 4.87
C PHE A 139 -5.68 -4.97 4.94
N ARG A 140 -6.14 -6.04 4.28
CA ARG A 140 -7.43 -6.64 4.56
C ARG A 140 -7.31 -7.45 5.85
N VAL A 141 -8.29 -7.30 6.74
CA VAL A 141 -8.40 -8.07 7.98
C VAL A 141 -9.57 -9.05 7.85
N ASP A 142 -9.34 -10.31 8.18
CA ASP A 142 -10.44 -11.25 8.43
C ASP A 142 -11.14 -10.90 9.76
N SER A 143 -12.28 -10.21 9.66
CA SER A 143 -13.09 -9.74 10.80
C SER A 143 -14.12 -10.77 11.28
N SER A 144 -14.08 -12.03 10.81
CA SER A 144 -15.10 -13.05 11.15
C SER A 144 -15.21 -13.38 12.64
N PHE A 145 -14.26 -12.92 13.45
CA PHE A 145 -14.25 -13.11 14.91
C PHE A 145 -15.08 -12.07 15.66
N VAL A 146 -15.56 -11.02 14.98
CA VAL A 146 -16.45 -10.00 15.56
C VAL A 146 -17.89 -10.56 15.54
N GLU A 147 -18.35 -11.06 16.69
CA GLU A 147 -19.59 -11.85 16.82
C GLU A 147 -20.86 -11.18 16.29
N ASP A 148 -20.94 -9.85 16.41
CA ASP A 148 -22.09 -9.03 16.02
C ASP A 148 -21.93 -8.33 14.66
N GLY A 149 -20.77 -8.51 14.01
CA GLY A 149 -20.40 -7.83 12.76
C GLY A 149 -20.11 -6.33 12.89
N ASP A 150 -20.23 -5.73 14.08
CA ASP A 150 -20.06 -4.30 14.31
C ASP A 150 -18.57 -3.97 14.57
N ALA A 151 -17.79 -4.00 13.48
CA ALA A 151 -16.34 -3.75 13.51
C ALA A 151 -15.99 -2.40 14.15
N ALA A 152 -16.77 -1.36 13.88
CA ALA A 152 -16.54 -0.03 14.45
C ALA A 152 -16.74 -0.02 15.97
N ARG A 153 -17.81 -0.65 16.48
CA ARG A 153 -18.01 -0.78 17.93
C ARG A 153 -16.92 -1.62 18.57
N TYR A 154 -16.55 -2.75 17.96
CA TYR A 154 -15.50 -3.60 18.45
C TYR A 154 -14.16 -2.85 18.54
N ALA A 155 -13.77 -2.11 17.50
CA ALA A 155 -12.55 -1.31 17.49
C ALA A 155 -12.56 -0.16 18.53
N ASN A 156 -13.71 0.50 18.75
CA ASN A 156 -13.80 1.58 19.74
C ASN A 156 -13.75 1.08 21.20
N ASN A 157 -14.30 -0.10 21.47
CA ASN A 157 -14.45 -0.60 22.85
C ASN A 157 -13.34 -1.57 23.29
N THR A 158 -12.54 -2.07 22.35
CA THR A 158 -11.44 -2.99 22.65
C THR A 158 -10.14 -2.21 22.92
N PRO A 159 -9.40 -2.54 23.99
CA PRO A 159 -8.08 -1.95 24.22
C PRO A 159 -7.15 -2.15 23.01
N VAL A 160 -6.39 -1.13 22.65
CA VAL A 160 -5.51 -1.18 21.44
C VAL A 160 -4.53 -2.35 21.47
N THR A 161 -4.05 -2.75 22.65
CA THR A 161 -3.14 -3.90 22.80
C THR A 161 -3.80 -5.22 22.45
N ASP A 162 -5.10 -5.37 22.73
CA ASP A 162 -5.86 -6.58 22.42
C ASP A 162 -6.24 -6.59 20.94
N LEU A 163 -6.59 -5.42 20.37
CA LEU A 163 -6.75 -5.26 18.91
C LEU A 163 -5.49 -5.70 18.17
N VAL A 164 -4.30 -5.26 18.59
CA VAL A 164 -3.05 -5.66 17.93
C VAL A 164 -2.89 -7.18 17.89
N LYS A 165 -3.11 -7.88 19.01
CA LYS A 165 -3.01 -9.34 19.09
C LYS A 165 -4.04 -10.04 18.23
N ASP A 166 -5.27 -9.53 18.21
CA ASP A 166 -6.35 -10.11 17.43
C ASP A 166 -6.12 -9.94 15.92
N LEU A 167 -5.51 -8.84 15.50
CA LEU A 167 -5.36 -8.47 14.09
C LEU A 167 -4.10 -9.04 13.42
N ASP A 168 -2.94 -9.05 14.09
CA ASP A 168 -1.63 -9.27 13.44
C ASP A 168 -1.58 -10.52 12.53
N SER A 169 -2.17 -11.63 13.00
CA SER A 169 -2.18 -12.90 12.26
C SER A 169 -3.36 -13.09 11.29
N LYS A 170 -4.32 -12.15 11.27
CA LYS A 170 -5.55 -12.21 10.45
C LYS A 170 -5.52 -11.23 9.29
N THR A 171 -4.33 -10.82 8.87
CA THR A 171 -4.14 -9.84 7.81
C THR A 171 -3.65 -10.49 6.52
N THR A 172 -4.03 -9.89 5.40
CA THR A 172 -3.42 -10.12 4.09
C THR A 172 -3.23 -8.75 3.45
N ILE A 173 -2.09 -8.54 2.79
CA ILE A 173 -1.84 -7.26 2.11
C ILE A 173 -2.92 -7.07 1.04
N ASP A 174 -3.49 -5.88 0.99
CA ASP A 174 -4.45 -5.52 -0.04
C ASP A 174 -3.75 -4.77 -1.18
N SER A 175 -3.17 -3.63 -0.83
CA SER A 175 -2.57 -2.67 -1.74
C SER A 175 -1.38 -1.99 -1.06
N ILE A 176 -0.40 -1.57 -1.86
CA ILE A 176 0.80 -0.87 -1.37
C ILE A 176 1.04 0.37 -2.23
N TYR A 177 0.86 1.53 -1.63
CA TYR A 177 0.96 2.83 -2.27
C TYR A 177 2.34 3.44 -2.07
N ALA A 178 2.80 4.18 -3.07
CA ALA A 178 3.80 5.22 -2.93
C ALA A 178 3.15 6.58 -3.18
N MET A 179 3.32 7.45 -2.18
CA MET A 179 2.70 8.78 -2.09
C MET A 179 3.75 9.89 -2.29
N PRO A 180 3.35 11.13 -2.65
CA PRO A 180 4.29 12.22 -2.92
C PRO A 180 5.16 12.57 -1.70
N SER A 181 4.61 12.42 -0.50
CA SER A 181 5.25 12.78 0.76
C SER A 181 4.85 11.83 1.89
N PRO A 182 5.57 11.85 3.02
CA PRO A 182 5.15 11.09 4.20
C PRO A 182 3.79 11.49 4.76
N ASP A 183 3.47 12.78 4.76
CA ASP A 183 2.17 13.28 5.24
C ASP A 183 1.02 12.75 4.39
N GLU A 184 1.24 12.63 3.08
CA GLU A 184 0.28 12.04 2.15
C GLU A 184 0.08 10.53 2.41
N ALA A 185 1.16 9.79 2.72
CA ALA A 185 1.07 8.38 3.12
C ALA A 185 0.33 8.17 4.44
N ILE A 186 0.49 9.09 5.40
CA ILE A 186 -0.28 9.05 6.64
C ILE A 186 -1.76 9.35 6.34
N ARG A 187 -2.03 10.40 5.56
CA ARG A 187 -3.40 10.83 5.24
C ARG A 187 -4.18 9.77 4.46
N SER A 188 -3.55 9.08 3.50
CA SER A 188 -4.21 8.03 2.73
C SER A 188 -4.64 6.85 3.60
N ALA A 189 -3.81 6.47 4.57
CA ALA A 189 -4.08 5.39 5.51
C ALA A 189 -5.04 5.80 6.65
N SER A 190 -5.22 7.11 6.90
CA SER A 190 -5.93 7.61 8.08
C SER A 190 -7.45 7.71 7.95
N VAL A 191 -8.02 7.57 6.75
CA VAL A 191 -9.44 7.92 6.47
C VAL A 191 -10.42 7.15 7.36
N THR A 192 -10.10 5.91 7.73
CA THR A 192 -10.94 5.02 8.54
C THR A 192 -10.37 4.76 9.94
N THR A 193 -9.32 5.50 10.33
CA THR A 193 -8.57 5.26 11.56
C THR A 193 -9.36 5.63 12.81
N ILE A 194 -9.36 4.72 13.78
CA ILE A 194 -9.86 4.93 15.14
C ILE A 194 -8.67 5.04 16.10
N HIS A 195 -7.68 4.14 15.97
CA HIS A 195 -6.46 4.15 16.77
C HIS A 195 -5.24 4.35 15.89
N GLN A 196 -4.35 5.24 16.32
CA GLN A 196 -3.06 5.47 15.69
C GLN A 196 -1.96 5.23 16.73
N ILE A 197 -1.06 4.29 16.45
CA ILE A 197 0.06 3.96 17.34
C ILE A 197 1.37 3.89 16.55
N SER A 198 2.51 4.03 17.23
CA SER A 198 3.79 3.83 16.57
C SER A 198 4.02 2.35 16.26
N GLY A 199 4.85 2.06 15.25
CA GLY A 199 5.29 0.68 14.99
C GLY A 199 6.00 0.04 16.18
N LYS A 200 6.66 0.83 17.03
CA LYS A 200 7.30 0.34 18.26
C LYS A 200 6.25 -0.09 19.29
N ASP A 201 5.20 0.70 19.47
CA ASP A 201 4.10 0.38 20.40
C ASP A 201 3.30 -0.82 19.90
N TYR A 202 3.11 -0.93 18.58
CA TYR A 202 2.51 -2.11 17.95
C TYR A 202 3.30 -3.38 18.29
N LEU A 203 4.63 -3.35 18.11
CA LEU A 203 5.49 -4.48 18.45
C LEU A 203 5.55 -4.78 19.95
N ALA A 204 5.44 -3.76 20.81
CA ALA A 204 5.42 -3.93 22.26
C ALA A 204 4.11 -4.53 22.78
N ALA A 205 3.03 -4.49 21.99
CA ALA A 205 1.73 -5.05 22.33
C ALA A 205 1.58 -6.54 22.00
N LEU A 206 2.52 -7.13 21.24
CA LEU A 206 2.57 -8.54 20.85
C LEU A 206 3.40 -9.38 21.84
#